data_AF-A0A2U3Z2B8-F1
#
_entry.id   AF-A0A2U3Z2B8-F1
#
_cell.length_a   1.000
_cell.length_b   1.000
_cell.length_c   1.000
_cell.angle_alpha   90.00
_cell.angle_beta   90.00
_cell.angle_gamma   90.00
#
_symmetry.space_group_name_H-M   'P 1'
#
loop_
_entity.id
_entity.type
_entity.pdbx_description
1 polymer ?
#
loop_
_entity_poly.entity_id
_entity_poly.type
_entity_poly.pdbx_seq_one_letter_code
_entity_poly.pdbx_strand_id
1 'polypeptide(L)'
;MIVSWIFEDPRLILITFLNTPIATNLPIGFLELTPLTGLICWCVKAPLAYKRKKKPSLSNGHVTTKVTKDSGGMDRDSHLLYSKLHLSVLQVLMMLQVHLTEKNLYGRLGLILFDHMVPLVEEINRLADELNPLNASQEIELSLDRLAQALQVAMASGALLCTRDDLRTLCSRLPHNNLLQLVISGPVQQAPHAALPPGFYPHIHTPPLGYGAVPAHPALPTHPGHTFMSGMSFPFRPIR
;
A
#
# COMPACT_ATOMS: atom_id res chain seq x y z
N MET A 1 13.66 -20.33 -12.62
CA MET A 1 13.20 -20.38 -11.21
C MET A 1 11.83 -19.72 -11.11
N ILE A 2 10.95 -20.18 -10.21
CA ILE A 2 9.53 -19.76 -10.16
C ILE A 2 9.32 -18.24 -10.10
N VAL A 3 10.17 -17.51 -9.35
CA VAL A 3 10.10 -16.04 -9.24
C VAL A 3 10.32 -15.38 -10.60
N SER A 4 11.24 -15.91 -11.43
CA SER A 4 11.45 -15.39 -12.80
C SER A 4 10.20 -15.61 -13.65
N TRP A 5 9.57 -16.79 -13.60
CA TRP A 5 8.36 -17.05 -14.37
C TRP A 5 7.21 -16.13 -13.97
N ILE A 6 6.98 -15.96 -12.66
CA ILE A 6 5.97 -15.03 -12.12
C ILE A 6 6.30 -13.59 -12.49
N PHE A 7 7.57 -13.20 -12.50
CA PHE A 7 7.97 -11.84 -12.84
C PHE A 7 7.74 -11.53 -14.33
N GLU A 8 8.07 -12.46 -15.22
CA GLU A 8 7.83 -12.31 -16.66
C GLU A 8 6.33 -12.34 -17.01
N ASP A 9 5.55 -13.21 -16.37
CA ASP A 9 4.09 -13.25 -16.53
C ASP A 9 3.37 -13.38 -15.16
N PRO A 10 3.01 -12.24 -14.53
CA PRO A 10 2.33 -12.26 -13.24
C PRO A 10 0.94 -12.91 -13.28
N ARG A 11 0.30 -13.01 -14.46
CA ARG A 11 -1.03 -13.65 -14.62
C ARG A 11 -1.03 -15.13 -14.26
N LEU A 12 0.14 -15.77 -14.23
CA LEU A 12 0.30 -17.14 -13.77
C LEU A 12 -0.23 -17.33 -12.33
N ILE A 13 -0.18 -16.29 -11.48
CA ILE A 13 -0.76 -16.31 -10.13
C ILE A 13 -2.29 -16.41 -10.17
N LEU A 14 -2.92 -15.90 -11.24
CA LEU A 14 -4.38 -15.85 -11.40
C LEU A 14 -4.91 -16.95 -12.33
N ILE A 15 -4.08 -17.88 -12.80
CA ILE A 15 -4.46 -18.81 -13.86
C ILE A 15 -5.76 -19.59 -13.54
N THR A 16 -5.92 -20.04 -12.29
CA THR A 16 -7.15 -20.69 -11.84
C THR A 16 -8.35 -19.74 -11.91
N PHE A 17 -8.22 -18.52 -11.40
CA PHE A 17 -9.28 -17.51 -11.42
C PHE A 17 -9.68 -17.07 -12.85
N LEU A 18 -8.70 -16.93 -13.73
CA LEU A 18 -8.94 -16.51 -15.11
C LEU A 18 -9.68 -17.60 -15.90
N ASN A 19 -9.33 -18.87 -15.68
CA ASN A 19 -9.91 -20.01 -16.40
C ASN A 19 -11.15 -20.62 -15.76
N THR A 20 -11.46 -20.30 -14.50
CA THR A 20 -12.67 -20.82 -13.84
C THR A 20 -13.91 -20.12 -14.39
N PRO A 21 -14.89 -20.84 -14.96
CA PRO A 21 -16.16 -20.26 -15.36
C PRO A 21 -16.93 -19.83 -14.12
N ILE A 22 -17.21 -18.53 -14.00
CA ILE A 22 -17.96 -17.98 -12.88
C ILE A 22 -19.44 -18.21 -13.16
N ALA A 23 -19.94 -19.37 -12.74
CA ALA A 23 -21.39 -19.62 -12.68
C ALA A 23 -21.98 -18.80 -11.52
N THR A 24 -23.22 -18.33 -11.69
CA THR A 24 -23.94 -17.46 -10.74
C THR A 24 -24.15 -18.06 -9.34
N ASN A 25 -23.83 -19.35 -9.13
CA ASN A 25 -24.04 -20.09 -7.89
C ASN A 25 -22.76 -20.76 -7.35
N LEU A 26 -21.57 -20.33 -7.77
CA LEU A 26 -20.34 -20.94 -7.27
C LEU A 26 -20.22 -20.69 -5.75
N PRO A 27 -20.00 -21.73 -4.92
CA PRO A 27 -19.72 -21.51 -3.51
C PRO A 27 -18.49 -20.61 -3.40
N ILE A 28 -18.59 -19.59 -2.56
CA ILE A 28 -17.60 -18.52 -2.38
C ILE A 28 -16.19 -19.05 -2.06
N GLY A 29 -16.04 -20.32 -1.67
CA GLY A 29 -14.77 -20.99 -1.40
C GLY A 29 -14.03 -21.63 -2.60
N PHE A 30 -14.62 -21.75 -3.81
CA PHE A 30 -13.97 -22.49 -4.92
C PHE A 30 -12.69 -21.81 -5.46
N LEU A 31 -12.52 -20.51 -5.20
CA LEU A 31 -11.36 -19.72 -5.65
C LEU A 31 -10.27 -19.57 -4.57
N GLU A 32 -10.36 -20.30 -3.46
CA GLU A 32 -9.29 -20.40 -2.45
C GLU A 32 -7.96 -20.94 -3.02
N LEU A 33 -7.97 -21.51 -4.23
CA LEU A 33 -6.79 -22.07 -4.90
C LEU A 33 -5.89 -21.05 -5.61
N THR A 34 -6.02 -19.74 -5.34
CA THR A 34 -4.97 -18.81 -5.81
C THR A 34 -3.75 -18.88 -4.89
N PRO A 35 -2.52 -18.99 -5.40
CA PRO A 35 -1.32 -18.96 -4.56
C PRO A 35 -1.08 -17.58 -3.91
N LEU A 36 -1.91 -16.58 -4.21
CA LEU A 36 -1.74 -15.18 -3.87
C LEU A 36 -1.52 -14.95 -2.37
N THR A 37 -2.38 -15.52 -1.52
CA THR A 37 -2.25 -15.40 -0.06
C THR A 37 -0.92 -15.99 0.43
N GLY A 38 -0.53 -17.17 -0.06
CA GLY A 38 0.73 -17.81 0.30
C GLY A 38 1.96 -17.00 -0.14
N LEU A 39 1.91 -16.43 -1.35
CA LEU A 39 2.97 -15.57 -1.87
C LEU A 39 3.12 -14.27 -1.05
N ILE A 40 2.01 -13.64 -0.67
CA ILE A 40 2.02 -12.50 0.25
C ILE A 40 2.71 -12.89 1.57
N CYS A 41 2.28 -14.00 2.18
CA CYS A 41 2.88 -14.49 3.43
C CYS A 41 4.39 -14.71 3.30
N TRP A 42 4.86 -15.28 2.20
CA TRP A 42 6.30 -15.48 1.96
C TRP A 42 7.04 -14.14 1.83
N CYS A 43 6.54 -13.21 1.02
CA CYS A 43 7.15 -11.90 0.82
C CYS A 43 7.26 -11.10 2.12
N VAL A 44 6.19 -11.11 2.92
CA VAL A 44 6.11 -10.39 4.19
C VAL A 44 7.04 -10.99 5.24
N LYS A 45 7.10 -12.33 5.36
CA LYS A 45 7.90 -13.01 6.40
C LYS A 45 9.40 -13.11 6.04
N ALA A 46 9.76 -13.00 4.76
CA ALA A 46 11.13 -13.23 4.30
C ALA A 46 12.20 -12.42 5.06
N PRO A 47 12.05 -11.09 5.31
CA PRO A 47 13.06 -10.32 6.04
C PRO A 47 13.30 -10.87 7.46
N LEU A 48 12.23 -11.22 8.18
CA LEU A 48 12.28 -11.74 9.55
C LEU A 48 12.89 -13.14 9.59
N ALA A 49 12.45 -14.03 8.70
CA ALA A 49 12.98 -15.39 8.61
C ALA A 49 14.48 -15.40 8.29
N TYR A 50 14.92 -14.46 7.46
CA TYR A 50 16.32 -14.33 7.11
C TYR A 50 17.17 -13.85 8.30
N LYS A 51 16.71 -12.82 9.03
CA LYS A 51 17.39 -12.37 10.26
C LYS A 51 17.43 -13.42 11.35
N ARG A 52 16.35 -14.18 11.51
CA ARG A 52 16.28 -15.30 12.45
C ARG A 52 17.34 -16.34 12.18
N LYS A 53 17.58 -16.69 10.91
CA LYS A 53 18.64 -17.63 10.51
C LYS A 53 20.05 -17.08 10.74
N LYS A 54 20.23 -15.76 10.69
CA LYS A 54 21.52 -15.10 10.96
C LYS A 54 21.86 -15.00 12.46
N LYS A 55 20.87 -15.11 13.35
CA LYS A 55 21.12 -15.11 14.79
C LYS A 55 21.97 -16.35 15.10
N PRO A 56 23.23 -16.21 15.56
CA PRO A 56 24.04 -17.37 15.91
C PRO A 56 23.29 -18.13 17.00
N SER A 57 23.05 -19.43 16.78
CA SER A 57 22.57 -20.30 17.84
C SER A 57 23.52 -20.15 19.01
N LEU A 58 23.02 -19.74 20.17
CA LEU A 58 23.75 -19.75 21.43
C LEU A 58 23.97 -21.21 21.85
N SER A 59 24.85 -21.90 21.11
CA SER A 59 25.37 -23.22 21.44
C SER A 59 26.51 -23.00 22.43
N ASN A 60 26.24 -23.21 23.71
CA ASN A 60 27.28 -23.38 24.71
C ASN A 60 28.14 -24.59 24.30
N GLY A 61 29.32 -24.34 23.74
CA GLY A 61 30.32 -25.39 23.49
C GLY A 61 31.16 -25.18 22.24
N HIS A 62 32.38 -24.72 22.47
CA HIS A 62 33.58 -24.86 21.63
C HIS A 62 33.63 -24.13 20.26
N VAL A 63 34.53 -23.14 20.22
CA VAL A 63 34.95 -22.37 19.05
C VAL A 63 35.57 -23.27 17.98
N THR A 64 35.07 -23.18 16.75
CA THR A 64 35.96 -23.24 15.58
C THR A 64 35.47 -22.21 14.56
N THR A 65 36.14 -21.06 14.55
CA THR A 65 36.01 -20.01 13.55
C THR A 65 36.44 -20.54 12.18
N LYS A 66 35.47 -20.92 11.34
CA LYS A 66 35.63 -20.82 9.89
C LYS A 66 34.57 -19.83 9.41
N VAL A 67 34.99 -18.58 9.25
CA VAL A 67 34.21 -17.53 8.62
C VAL A 67 33.94 -17.97 7.19
N THR A 68 32.79 -18.57 6.92
CA THR A 68 32.29 -18.79 5.56
C THR A 68 31.87 -17.44 5.01
N LYS A 69 32.83 -16.78 4.36
CA LYS A 69 32.74 -15.48 3.68
C LYS A 69 31.81 -15.48 2.45
N ASP A 70 31.14 -16.61 2.17
CA ASP A 70 30.28 -16.79 0.99
C ASP A 70 28.78 -16.56 1.26
N SER A 71 28.37 -16.28 2.51
CA SER A 71 26.94 -16.10 2.84
C SER A 71 26.36 -14.75 2.41
N GLY A 72 27.19 -13.74 2.15
CA GLY A 72 26.74 -12.38 1.81
C GLY A 72 26.19 -12.23 0.38
N GLY A 73 26.65 -13.06 -0.57
CA GLY A 73 26.16 -13.04 -1.96
C GLY A 73 24.78 -13.67 -2.08
N MET A 74 24.64 -14.91 -1.58
CA MET A 74 23.37 -15.66 -1.58
C MET A 74 22.26 -14.93 -0.81
N ASP A 75 22.63 -14.17 0.21
CA ASP A 75 21.71 -13.32 0.96
C ASP A 75 21.12 -12.19 0.11
N ARG A 76 21.98 -11.40 -0.54
CA ARG A 76 21.55 -10.31 -1.41
C ARG A 76 20.69 -10.81 -2.56
N ASP A 77 21.05 -11.96 -3.12
CA ASP A 77 20.25 -12.60 -4.17
C ASP A 77 18.88 -13.00 -3.64
N SER A 78 18.80 -13.58 -2.43
CA SER A 78 17.53 -13.95 -1.79
C SER A 78 16.64 -12.72 -1.52
N HIS A 79 17.21 -11.63 -0.99
CA HIS A 79 16.47 -10.38 -0.80
C HIS A 79 15.91 -9.83 -2.11
N LEU A 80 16.71 -9.84 -3.18
CA LEU A 80 16.27 -9.38 -4.50
C LEU A 80 15.12 -10.23 -5.05
N LEU A 81 15.16 -11.55 -4.84
CA LEU A 81 14.11 -12.46 -5.26
C LEU A 81 12.79 -12.18 -4.57
N TYR A 82 12.78 -12.00 -3.25
CA TYR A 82 11.55 -11.66 -2.54
C TYR A 82 11.04 -10.25 -2.87
N SER A 83 11.92 -9.29 -3.15
CA SER A 83 11.51 -7.97 -3.63
C SER A 83 10.86 -8.03 -5.00
N LYS A 84 11.43 -8.81 -5.95
CA LYS A 84 10.80 -9.06 -7.26
C LYS A 84 9.45 -9.77 -7.11
N LEU A 85 9.40 -10.81 -6.29
CA LEU A 85 8.16 -11.55 -6.05
C LEU A 85 7.08 -10.66 -5.43
N HIS A 86 7.43 -9.82 -4.45
CA HIS A 86 6.51 -8.87 -3.83
C HIS A 86 5.96 -7.89 -4.86
N LEU A 87 6.82 -7.33 -5.71
CA LEU A 87 6.39 -6.43 -6.77
C LEU A 87 5.42 -7.11 -7.75
N SER A 88 5.70 -8.35 -8.16
CA SER A 88 4.79 -9.12 -9.03
C SER A 88 3.45 -9.40 -8.36
N VAL A 89 3.45 -9.68 -7.05
CA VAL A 89 2.21 -9.85 -6.27
C VAL A 89 1.39 -8.55 -6.26
N LEU A 90 2.02 -7.40 -6.02
CA LEU A 90 1.34 -6.10 -6.06
C LEU A 90 0.78 -5.80 -7.46
N GLN A 91 1.54 -6.09 -8.52
CA GLN A 91 1.08 -5.95 -9.91
C GLN A 91 -0.15 -6.80 -10.19
N VAL A 92 -0.16 -8.06 -9.74
CA VAL A 92 -1.31 -8.96 -9.89
C VAL A 92 -2.54 -8.42 -9.17
N LEU A 93 -2.37 -7.90 -7.95
CA LEU A 93 -3.48 -7.29 -7.21
C LEU A 93 -4.07 -6.09 -7.96
N MET A 94 -3.25 -5.28 -8.63
CA MET A 94 -3.74 -4.19 -9.47
C MET A 94 -4.49 -4.69 -10.70
N MET A 95 -3.98 -5.73 -11.39
CA MET A 95 -4.65 -6.33 -12.55
C MET A 95 -6.00 -6.97 -12.17
N LEU A 96 -6.07 -7.54 -10.97
CA LEU A 96 -7.24 -8.23 -10.47
C LEU A 96 -8.47 -7.31 -10.39
N GLN A 97 -8.29 -6.02 -10.10
CA GLN A 97 -9.39 -5.04 -10.08
C GLN A 97 -10.17 -5.03 -11.40
N VAL A 98 -9.46 -5.02 -12.53
CA VAL A 98 -10.07 -5.00 -13.87
C VAL A 98 -10.90 -6.26 -14.07
N HIS A 99 -10.32 -7.43 -13.82
CA HIS A 99 -11.02 -8.71 -14.01
C HIS A 99 -12.21 -8.89 -13.05
N LEU A 100 -12.10 -8.46 -11.79
CA LEU A 100 -13.21 -8.47 -10.85
C LEU A 100 -14.34 -7.55 -11.31
N THR A 101 -14.01 -6.39 -11.89
CA THR A 101 -15.00 -5.45 -12.42
C THR A 101 -15.71 -6.02 -13.65
N GLU A 102 -14.97 -6.52 -14.65
CA GLU A 102 -15.51 -7.14 -15.87
C GLU A 102 -16.43 -8.32 -15.55
N LYS A 103 -16.10 -9.09 -14.52
CA LYS A 103 -16.87 -10.26 -14.07
C LYS A 103 -17.98 -9.91 -13.06
N ASN A 104 -18.21 -8.63 -12.74
CA ASN A 104 -19.20 -8.16 -11.74
C ASN A 104 -19.01 -8.77 -10.33
N LEU A 105 -17.75 -9.02 -9.96
CA LEU A 105 -17.32 -9.61 -8.69
C LEU A 105 -16.60 -8.61 -7.78
N TYR A 106 -16.31 -7.39 -8.25
CA TYR A 106 -15.64 -6.36 -7.46
C TYR A 106 -16.40 -6.09 -6.16
N GLY A 107 -15.71 -6.20 -5.02
CA GLY A 107 -16.30 -6.05 -3.68
C GLY A 107 -17.21 -7.21 -3.24
N ARG A 108 -17.37 -8.26 -4.06
CA ARG A 108 -18.24 -9.42 -3.80
C ARG A 108 -17.47 -10.72 -3.63
N LEU A 109 -16.28 -10.81 -4.23
CA LEU A 109 -15.38 -11.94 -4.11
C LEU A 109 -14.01 -11.48 -3.57
N GLY A 110 -13.70 -11.87 -2.34
CA GLY A 110 -12.35 -11.72 -1.79
C GLY A 110 -11.49 -12.92 -2.17
N LEU A 111 -10.42 -12.69 -2.94
CA LEU A 111 -9.40 -13.72 -3.20
C LEU A 111 -8.41 -13.87 -2.03
N ILE A 112 -8.33 -12.87 -1.16
CA ILE A 112 -7.59 -12.91 0.09
C ILE A 112 -8.62 -12.89 1.21
N LEU A 113 -8.72 -14.01 1.92
CA LEU A 113 -9.59 -14.12 3.09
C LEU A 113 -8.96 -13.41 4.28
N PHE A 114 -9.78 -12.63 4.99
CA PHE A 114 -9.34 -11.93 6.20
C PHE A 114 -8.83 -12.91 7.27
N ASP A 115 -9.46 -14.08 7.40
CA ASP A 115 -9.05 -15.15 8.33
C ASP A 115 -7.62 -15.64 8.09
N HIS A 116 -7.10 -15.55 6.87
CA HIS A 116 -5.71 -15.89 6.57
C HIS A 116 -4.72 -14.79 6.99
N MET A 117 -5.18 -13.55 7.15
CA MET A 117 -4.34 -12.43 7.60
C MET A 117 -4.11 -12.47 9.11
N VAL A 118 -5.08 -13.00 9.88
CA VAL A 118 -4.97 -13.17 11.33
C VAL A 118 -3.71 -13.94 11.76
N PRO A 119 -3.48 -15.19 11.32
CA PRO A 119 -2.28 -15.94 11.71
C PRO A 119 -1.00 -15.34 11.15
N LEU A 120 -1.05 -14.64 10.01
CA LEU A 120 0.12 -13.95 9.46
C LEU A 120 0.57 -12.81 10.39
N VAL A 121 -0.37 -11.99 10.84
CA VAL A 121 -0.09 -10.86 11.74
C VAL A 121 0.41 -11.34 13.11
N GLU A 122 -0.19 -12.38 13.65
CA GLU A 122 0.27 -13.00 14.91
C GLU A 122 1.69 -13.55 14.80
N GLU A 123 2.00 -14.20 13.69
CA GLU A 123 3.34 -14.72 13.41
C GLU A 123 4.38 -13.60 13.25
N ILE A 124 4.03 -12.51 12.56
CA ILE A 124 4.91 -11.33 12.42
C ILE A 124 5.21 -10.72 13.79
N ASN A 125 4.17 -10.53 14.62
CA ASN A 125 4.36 -9.97 15.96
C ASN A 125 5.29 -10.85 16.81
N ARG A 126 5.03 -12.17 16.83
CA ARG A 126 5.87 -13.13 17.55
C ARG A 126 7.33 -13.10 17.08
N LEU A 127 7.56 -13.03 15.77
CA LEU A 127 8.90 -12.96 15.20
C LEU A 127 9.60 -11.63 15.51
N ALA A 128 8.86 -10.52 15.52
CA ALA A 128 9.40 -9.22 15.89
C ALA A 128 9.85 -9.19 17.36
N ASP A 129 9.05 -9.78 18.25
CA ASP A 129 9.38 -9.94 19.68
C ASP A 129 10.62 -10.84 19.86
N GLU A 130 10.68 -12.00 19.19
CA GLU A 130 11.79 -12.95 19.28
C GLU A 130 13.13 -12.36 18.79
N LEU A 131 13.09 -11.53 17.75
CA LEU A 131 14.27 -10.93 17.13
C LEU A 131 14.82 -9.72 17.90
N ASN A 132 14.04 -9.18 18.84
CA ASN A 132 14.26 -7.90 19.52
C ASN A 132 14.25 -6.71 18.53
N PRO A 133 13.30 -5.76 18.66
CA PRO A 133 13.20 -4.61 17.77
C PRO A 133 14.48 -3.79 17.60
N LEU A 134 15.34 -3.73 18.63
CA LEU A 134 16.61 -3.00 18.56
C LEU A 134 17.64 -3.65 17.62
N ASN A 135 17.54 -4.96 17.41
CA ASN A 135 18.50 -5.74 16.63
C ASN A 135 18.00 -6.03 15.20
N ALA A 136 16.68 -6.04 14.98
CA ALA A 136 16.07 -6.36 13.70
C ALA A 136 15.15 -5.25 13.15
N SER A 137 15.35 -3.99 13.57
CA SER A 137 14.50 -2.85 13.20
C SER A 137 14.27 -2.75 11.69
N GLN A 138 15.31 -2.88 10.88
CA GLN A 138 15.22 -2.76 9.41
C GLN A 138 14.36 -3.87 8.79
N GLU A 139 14.46 -5.09 9.31
CA GLU A 139 13.70 -6.22 8.77
C GLU A 139 12.27 -6.27 9.27
N ILE A 140 12.03 -5.80 10.50
CA ILE A 140 10.69 -5.55 11.01
C ILE A 140 10.01 -4.47 10.19
N GLU A 141 10.68 -3.33 9.98
CA GLU A 141 10.16 -2.23 9.15
C GLU A 141 9.83 -2.70 7.73
N LEU A 142 10.77 -3.39 7.06
CA LEU A 142 10.54 -3.91 5.70
C LEU A 142 9.41 -4.96 5.65
N SER A 143 9.27 -5.81 6.67
CA SER A 143 8.19 -6.78 6.76
C SER A 143 6.84 -6.10 6.89
N LEU A 144 6.74 -5.09 7.77
CA LEU A 144 5.52 -4.31 7.99
C LEU A 144 5.16 -3.45 6.78
N ASP A 145 6.14 -2.86 6.09
CA ASP A 145 5.91 -2.12 4.85
C ASP A 145 5.33 -3.01 3.76
N ARG A 146 5.87 -4.22 3.59
CA ARG A 146 5.35 -5.19 2.61
C ARG A 146 3.93 -5.61 2.96
N LEU A 147 3.63 -5.83 4.25
CA LEU A 147 2.27 -6.13 4.70
C LEU A 147 1.33 -4.97 4.38
N ALA A 148 1.71 -3.74 4.75
CA ALA A 148 0.91 -2.54 4.54
C ALA A 148 0.60 -2.32 3.05
N GLN A 149 1.60 -2.44 2.19
CA GLN A 149 1.42 -2.35 0.73
C GLN A 149 0.47 -3.43 0.21
N ALA A 150 0.64 -4.68 0.62
CA ALA A 150 -0.21 -5.78 0.17
C ALA A 150 -1.67 -5.58 0.61
N LEU A 151 -1.90 -5.20 1.88
CA LEU A 151 -3.24 -4.89 2.40
C LEU A 151 -3.87 -3.72 1.65
N GLN A 152 -3.14 -2.63 1.47
CA GLN A 152 -3.64 -1.44 0.78
C GLN A 152 -4.08 -1.76 -0.66
N VAL A 153 -3.22 -2.43 -1.43
CA VAL A 153 -3.51 -2.77 -2.83
C VAL A 153 -4.64 -3.80 -2.90
N ALA A 154 -4.65 -4.80 -2.01
CA ALA A 154 -5.71 -5.81 -1.97
C ALA A 154 -7.09 -5.23 -1.62
N MET A 155 -7.16 -4.28 -0.70
CA MET A 155 -8.41 -3.57 -0.41
C MET A 155 -8.85 -2.70 -1.59
N ALA A 156 -7.92 -1.94 -2.17
CA ALA A 156 -8.20 -1.04 -3.28
C ALA A 156 -8.64 -1.79 -4.54
N SER A 157 -8.16 -3.01 -4.75
CA SER A 157 -8.56 -3.86 -5.87
C SER A 157 -9.82 -4.69 -5.62
N GLY A 158 -10.37 -4.65 -4.40
CA GLY A 158 -11.51 -5.48 -3.99
C GLY A 158 -11.15 -6.95 -3.77
N ALA A 159 -9.86 -7.28 -3.70
CA ALA A 159 -9.35 -8.63 -3.48
C ALA A 159 -9.40 -9.07 -2.01
N LEU A 160 -9.36 -8.13 -1.08
CA LEU A 160 -9.55 -8.35 0.36
C LEU A 160 -10.81 -7.62 0.81
N LEU A 161 -11.78 -8.38 1.30
CA LEU A 161 -13.04 -7.85 1.83
C LEU A 161 -12.93 -7.71 3.34
N CYS A 162 -12.57 -6.52 3.82
CA CYS A 162 -12.55 -6.19 5.24
C CYS A 162 -12.85 -4.70 5.45
N THR A 163 -13.37 -4.35 6.61
CA THR A 163 -13.49 -2.94 7.00
C THR A 163 -12.14 -2.41 7.49
N ARG A 164 -12.02 -1.08 7.59
CA ARG A 164 -10.83 -0.49 8.22
C ARG A 164 -10.75 -0.76 9.71
N ASP A 165 -11.89 -0.89 10.37
CA ASP A 165 -11.94 -1.17 11.80
C ASP A 165 -11.45 -2.59 12.10
N ASP A 166 -11.76 -3.55 11.21
CA ASP A 166 -11.20 -4.90 11.26
C ASP A 166 -9.67 -4.87 11.16
N LEU A 167 -9.12 -4.11 10.20
CA LEU A 167 -7.68 -3.95 10.05
C LEU A 167 -7.03 -3.23 11.21
N ARG A 168 -7.67 -2.20 11.76
CA ARG A 168 -7.14 -1.49 12.94
C ARG A 168 -7.06 -2.43 14.13
N THR A 169 -8.11 -3.21 14.37
CA THR A 169 -8.15 -4.24 15.42
C THR A 169 -7.05 -5.28 15.19
N LEU A 170 -6.91 -5.78 13.97
CA LEU A 170 -5.92 -6.79 13.62
C LEU A 170 -4.48 -6.27 13.79
N CYS A 171 -4.17 -5.12 13.18
CA CYS A 171 -2.82 -4.57 13.10
C CYS A 171 -2.38 -3.82 14.36
N SER A 172 -3.28 -3.51 15.30
CA SER A 172 -2.94 -2.90 16.60
C SER A 172 -1.95 -3.71 17.43
N ARG A 173 -1.86 -5.02 17.14
CA ARG A 173 -0.95 -5.97 17.78
C ARG A 173 0.49 -5.90 17.25
N LEU A 174 0.73 -5.18 16.14
CA LEU A 174 2.04 -5.11 15.50
C LEU A 174 2.86 -3.92 16.02
N PRO A 175 4.20 -3.97 15.90
CA PRO A 175 5.05 -2.82 16.15
C PRO A 175 4.65 -1.60 15.29
N HIS A 176 4.93 -0.41 15.79
CA HIS A 176 4.63 0.83 15.07
C HIS A 176 5.35 0.88 13.72
N ASN A 177 4.60 1.10 12.65
CA ASN A 177 5.12 1.32 11.30
C ASN A 177 4.31 2.41 10.60
N ASN A 178 4.99 3.41 10.04
CA ASN A 178 4.34 4.61 9.51
C ASN A 178 3.40 4.30 8.33
N LEU A 179 3.83 3.41 7.42
CA LEU A 179 3.03 3.05 6.26
C LEU A 179 1.78 2.27 6.67
N LEU A 180 1.92 1.30 7.56
CA LEU A 180 0.80 0.53 8.10
C LEU A 180 -0.20 1.42 8.82
N GLN A 181 0.28 2.37 9.63
CA GLN A 181 -0.59 3.35 10.31
C GLN A 181 -1.39 4.19 9.32
N LEU A 182 -0.77 4.61 8.20
CA LEU A 182 -1.46 5.35 7.15
C LEU A 182 -2.54 4.49 6.46
N VAL A 183 -2.25 3.21 6.20
CA VAL A 183 -3.20 2.27 5.59
C VAL A 183 -4.42 2.03 6.49
N ILE A 184 -4.22 1.80 7.80
CA ILE A 184 -5.32 1.52 8.73
C ILE A 184 -6.11 2.77 9.15
N SER A 185 -5.48 3.95 9.13
CA SER A 185 -6.15 5.23 9.44
C SER A 185 -7.00 5.73 8.27
N GLY A 186 -6.58 5.42 7.04
CA GLY A 186 -7.24 5.90 5.83
C GLY A 186 -6.76 7.28 5.35
N PRO A 187 -7.28 7.80 4.21
CA PRO A 187 -7.00 9.16 3.81
C PRO A 187 -7.40 10.06 4.96
N VAL A 188 -6.49 10.97 5.29
CA VAL A 188 -6.74 12.02 6.26
C VAL A 188 -8.05 12.68 5.85
N GLN A 189 -9.11 12.46 6.63
CA GLN A 189 -10.29 13.27 6.53
C GLN A 189 -9.79 14.68 6.86
N GLN A 190 -9.61 15.51 5.83
CA GLN A 190 -9.61 16.94 6.06
C GLN A 190 -10.93 17.20 6.75
N ALA A 191 -10.88 17.61 8.02
CA ALA A 191 -12.04 18.11 8.71
C ALA A 191 -12.71 19.09 7.74
N PRO A 192 -14.05 19.08 7.60
CA PRO A 192 -14.72 20.13 6.88
C PRO A 192 -14.45 21.40 7.68
N HIS A 193 -13.36 22.09 7.38
CA HIS A 193 -13.27 23.50 7.68
C HIS A 193 -14.53 24.07 7.06
N ALA A 194 -15.44 24.49 7.94
CA ALA A 194 -16.66 25.19 7.58
C ALA A 194 -16.29 26.10 6.42
N ALA A 195 -16.90 25.87 5.25
CA ALA A 195 -16.62 26.63 4.06
C ALA A 195 -16.74 28.10 4.44
N LEU A 196 -15.60 28.77 4.63
CA LEU A 196 -15.57 30.19 4.84
C LEU A 196 -16.18 30.80 3.57
N PRO A 197 -17.12 31.75 3.70
CA PRO A 197 -17.73 32.38 2.54
C PRO A 197 -16.63 32.93 1.61
N PRO A 198 -16.83 32.88 0.27
CA PRO A 198 -15.83 33.37 -0.68
C PRO A 198 -15.48 34.83 -0.36
N GLY A 199 -14.29 35.07 0.19
CA GLY A 199 -13.87 36.42 0.61
C GLY A 199 -13.00 36.49 1.87
N PHE A 200 -12.91 35.43 2.68
CA PHE A 200 -12.02 35.41 3.84
C PHE A 200 -10.76 34.60 3.58
N TYR A 201 -9.74 35.23 3.00
CA TYR A 201 -8.36 34.78 3.11
C TYR A 201 -7.72 35.45 4.33
N PRO A 202 -7.21 34.71 5.32
CA PRO A 202 -6.36 35.31 6.35
C PRO A 202 -5.06 35.74 5.68
N HIS A 203 -4.73 37.02 5.79
CA HIS A 203 -3.47 37.59 5.30
C HIS A 203 -2.29 36.99 6.08
N ILE A 204 -1.72 35.90 5.57
CA ILE A 204 -0.38 35.45 5.96
C ILE A 204 0.60 36.40 5.27
N HIS A 205 0.92 37.52 5.92
CA HIS A 205 2.16 38.31 5.82
C HIS A 205 1.92 39.68 6.48
N THR A 206 2.17 39.77 7.78
CA THR A 206 2.46 41.05 8.44
C THR A 206 3.98 41.23 8.43
N PRO A 207 4.55 42.13 7.61
CA PRO A 207 5.93 42.56 7.79
C PRO A 207 6.00 43.51 9.01
N PRO A 208 7.16 43.62 9.69
CA PRO A 208 7.28 44.41 10.91
C PRO A 208 7.06 45.91 10.65
N LEU A 209 6.35 46.55 11.56
CA LEU A 209 6.11 48.00 11.62
C LEU A 209 7.43 48.78 11.63
N GLY A 210 7.66 49.57 10.58
CA GLY A 210 8.73 50.58 10.55
C GLY A 210 8.79 51.27 9.19
N TYR A 211 8.56 52.59 9.21
CA TYR A 211 8.71 53.59 8.13
C TYR A 211 7.46 53.97 7.30
N GLY A 212 6.93 55.16 7.63
CA GLY A 212 6.76 56.24 6.65
C GLY A 212 5.42 56.38 5.94
N ALA A 213 4.58 57.31 6.41
CA ALA A 213 3.33 57.75 5.79
C ALA A 213 3.54 58.54 4.48
N VAL A 214 2.67 58.30 3.47
CA VAL A 214 2.40 59.21 2.33
C VAL A 214 0.91 59.07 1.92
N PRO A 215 0.20 60.15 1.54
CA PRO A 215 -1.24 60.33 1.81
C PRO A 215 -2.22 59.86 0.72
N ALA A 216 -3.48 59.79 1.17
CA ALA A 216 -4.69 59.41 0.45
C ALA A 216 -5.06 60.33 -0.74
N HIS A 217 -5.60 59.72 -1.80
CA HIS A 217 -6.36 60.40 -2.85
C HIS A 217 -7.62 59.59 -3.24
N PRO A 218 -8.68 60.26 -3.73
CA PRO A 218 -10.07 59.97 -3.37
C PRO A 218 -10.87 59.18 -4.42
N ALA A 219 -12.00 58.64 -3.94
CA ALA A 219 -13.03 57.93 -4.69
C ALA A 219 -13.80 58.82 -5.69
N LEU A 220 -14.22 58.24 -6.83
CA LEU A 220 -15.22 58.76 -7.79
C LEU A 220 -15.82 57.56 -8.60
N PRO A 221 -17.00 57.67 -9.27
CA PRO A 221 -18.19 56.89 -8.87
C PRO A 221 -18.87 56.06 -10.00
N THR A 222 -19.76 55.13 -9.58
CA THR A 222 -21.00 54.57 -10.19
C THR A 222 -21.23 54.49 -11.73
N HIS A 223 -21.35 53.24 -12.24
CA HIS A 223 -22.26 52.58 -13.25
C HIS A 223 -23.11 53.43 -14.25
N PRO A 224 -23.52 52.94 -15.47
CA PRO A 224 -24.13 51.60 -15.72
C PRO A 224 -24.01 50.95 -17.14
N GLY A 225 -24.48 49.70 -17.29
CA GLY A 225 -25.20 49.25 -18.51
C GLY A 225 -24.64 48.11 -19.39
N HIS A 226 -25.29 46.94 -19.29
CA HIS A 226 -25.73 46.03 -20.36
C HIS A 226 -24.76 45.53 -21.47
N THR A 227 -24.54 44.20 -21.56
CA THR A 227 -25.23 43.25 -22.51
C THR A 227 -24.37 42.02 -22.80
N PHE A 228 -24.98 40.85 -22.64
CA PHE A 228 -24.48 39.52 -22.96
C PHE A 228 -24.67 39.24 -24.47
N MET A 229 -23.64 38.78 -25.19
CA MET A 229 -23.82 38.13 -26.50
C MET A 229 -22.96 36.86 -26.58
N SER A 230 -23.66 35.78 -26.92
CA SER A 230 -23.22 34.39 -27.05
C SER A 230 -22.65 34.14 -28.44
N GLY A 231 -21.66 33.25 -28.53
CA GLY A 231 -21.25 32.59 -29.77
C GLY A 231 -19.84 32.94 -30.25
N MET A 232 -18.91 31.98 -30.15
CA MET A 232 -18.06 31.52 -31.25
C MET A 232 -17.33 30.23 -30.83
N SER A 233 -17.52 29.18 -31.62
CA SER A 233 -16.91 27.86 -31.53
C SER A 233 -15.44 27.90 -31.99
N PHE A 234 -14.54 27.20 -31.29
CA PHE A 234 -13.14 27.02 -31.70
C PHE A 234 -12.94 25.65 -32.37
N PRO A 235 -12.34 25.57 -33.58
CA PRO A 235 -12.09 24.29 -34.23
C PRO A 235 -10.76 23.63 -33.78
N PHE A 236 -10.84 22.32 -33.60
CA PHE A 236 -9.74 21.36 -33.44
C PHE A 236 -8.72 21.42 -34.60
N ARG A 237 -7.43 21.21 -34.29
CA ARG A 237 -6.40 20.85 -35.27
C ARG A 237 -5.87 19.43 -35.01
N PRO A 238 -5.68 18.58 -36.04
CA PRO A 238 -4.96 17.33 -35.92
C PRO A 238 -3.45 17.51 -36.17
N ILE A 239 -2.64 16.77 -35.44
CA ILE A 239 -1.19 16.64 -35.67
C ILE A 239 -0.95 15.28 -36.33
N ARG A 240 -0.06 15.31 -37.33
CA ARG A 240 0.32 14.25 -38.26
C ARG A 240 1.46 13.41 -37.72
#